data_AF-A0A3D9JPR7-F1
#
_entry.id   AF-A0A3D9JPR7-F1
#
_cell.length_a   1.000
_cell.length_b   1.000
_cell.length_c   1.000
_cell.angle_alpha   90.00
_cell.angle_beta   90.00
_cell.angle_gamma   90.00
#
_symmetry.space_group_name_H-M   'P 1'
#
loop_
_entity.id
_entity.type
_entity.pdbx_description
1 polymer ?
#
loop_
_entity_poly.entity_id
_entity_poly.type
_entity_poly.pdbx_seq_one_letter_code
_entity_poly.pdbx_strand_id
1 'polypeptide(L)'
;MSISINVLPWLTAILFIVGSFLFWKTFFSQFKFNRTNRLALFLERAESKIKRPKPEDSVLNSVTKTLPYKERLYLERARLSGLSPDWTRNKFTVIQLTISIPLAVVSIMMTITDPIMIRLISPTDWVIVGIRTIIIASIGYWLPMWIIMAAAKSQKAKWLMEIALFAERLSLCVSDKADIREMISRASRPLNLLKPHITELVEKWQVDQKKAIWEFQASVGITEIFPLVNALDNISRAKSTDIVHVLKDQTASIEAALEADVKKQIENAPIVISFLVLIPFLIALILLLYPWVTQASKLISTSI
;
A
#
# COMPACT_ATOMS: atom_id res chain seq x y z
N MET A 1 -13.45 30.28 41.51
CA MET A 1 -13.95 29.50 40.36
C MET A 1 -12.80 28.66 39.84
N SER A 2 -12.57 27.52 40.48
CA SER A 2 -11.44 26.61 40.24
C SER A 2 -11.73 25.77 39.00
N ILE A 3 -11.18 26.18 37.86
CA ILE A 3 -11.10 25.27 36.70
C ILE A 3 -10.27 24.07 37.18
N SER A 4 -10.90 22.91 37.19
CA SER A 4 -10.33 21.64 37.62
C SER A 4 -8.97 21.43 36.94
N ILE A 5 -7.93 21.29 37.76
CA ILE A 5 -6.53 21.04 37.37
C ILE A 5 -6.39 19.84 36.40
N ASN A 6 -7.41 18.97 36.33
CA ASN A 6 -7.48 17.84 35.40
C ASN A 6 -7.81 18.21 33.94
N VAL A 7 -8.30 19.42 33.62
CA VAL A 7 -8.70 19.76 32.23
C VAL A 7 -7.52 20.30 31.42
N LEU A 8 -6.62 21.05 32.07
CA LEU A 8 -5.44 21.66 31.46
C LEU A 8 -4.55 20.66 30.69
N PRO A 9 -4.23 19.47 31.22
CA PRO A 9 -3.40 18.52 30.50
C PRO A 9 -4.07 17.89 29.27
N TRP A 10 -5.35 17.58 29.35
CA TRP A 10 -6.12 17.10 28.20
C TRP A 10 -6.19 18.16 27.11
N LEU A 11 -6.32 19.44 27.50
CA LEU A 11 -6.29 20.57 26.57
C LEU A 11 -4.91 20.71 25.89
N THR A 12 -3.81 20.54 26.62
CA THR A 12 -2.46 20.54 26.03
C THR A 12 -2.18 19.33 25.16
N ALA A 13 -2.69 18.14 25.51
CA ALA A 13 -2.57 16.94 24.69
C ALA A 13 -3.38 17.09 23.40
N ILE A 14 -4.60 17.62 23.47
CA ILE A 14 -5.43 17.93 22.30
C ILE A 14 -4.75 18.99 21.44
N LEU A 15 -4.22 20.07 22.02
CA LEU A 15 -3.48 21.09 21.28
C LEU A 15 -2.20 20.55 20.64
N PHE A 16 -1.50 19.62 21.29
CA PHE A 16 -0.32 18.95 20.73
C PHE A 16 -0.71 17.99 19.60
N ILE A 17 -1.80 17.23 19.75
CA ILE A 17 -2.32 16.36 18.68
C ILE A 17 -2.79 17.20 17.49
N VAL A 18 -3.52 18.29 17.74
CA VAL A 18 -4.00 19.22 16.69
C VAL A 18 -2.83 19.96 16.04
N GLY A 19 -1.85 20.43 16.82
CA GLY A 19 -0.64 21.08 16.32
C GLY A 19 0.23 20.12 15.51
N SER A 20 0.42 18.89 15.98
CA SER A 20 1.14 17.84 15.27
C SER A 20 0.39 17.41 14.00
N PHE A 21 -0.94 17.34 14.04
CA PHE A 21 -1.78 17.09 12.87
C PHE A 21 -1.72 18.22 11.84
N LEU A 22 -1.70 19.50 12.26
CA LEU A 22 -1.57 20.65 11.36
C LEU A 22 -0.18 20.76 10.75
N PHE A 23 0.86 20.49 11.54
CA PHE A 23 2.24 20.36 11.07
C PHE A 23 2.37 19.20 10.06
N TRP A 24 1.72 18.07 10.33
CA TRP A 24 1.69 16.98 9.37
C TRP A 24 0.85 17.26 8.15
N LYS A 25 -0.28 17.96 8.27
CA LYS A 25 -1.10 18.32 7.11
C LYS A 25 -0.32 19.23 6.17
N THR A 26 0.51 20.13 6.69
CA THR A 26 1.40 20.97 5.87
C THR A 26 2.58 20.18 5.30
N PHE A 27 3.15 19.24 6.05
CA PHE A 27 4.18 18.32 5.54
C PHE A 27 3.62 17.39 4.44
N PHE A 28 2.52 16.68 4.71
CA PHE A 28 1.79 15.85 3.76
C PHE A 28 1.13 16.64 2.62
N SER A 29 0.83 17.93 2.79
CA SER A 29 0.41 18.81 1.68
C SER A 29 1.52 18.98 0.63
N GLN A 30 2.79 18.83 1.02
CA GLN A 30 3.90 18.77 0.06
C GLN A 30 4.04 17.37 -0.55
N PHE A 31 3.62 16.32 0.17
CA PHE A 31 3.44 14.96 -0.37
C PHE A 31 2.10 14.84 -1.07
N LYS A 32 1.99 15.39 -2.28
CA LYS A 32 0.82 15.23 -3.15
C LYS A 32 0.48 13.74 -3.34
N PHE A 33 -0.44 13.24 -2.52
CA PHE A 33 -1.15 12.00 -2.78
C PHE A 33 -2.03 12.23 -4.02
N ASN A 34 -1.46 11.88 -5.17
CA ASN A 34 -2.13 11.62 -6.43
C ASN A 34 -3.46 12.38 -6.68
N ARG A 35 -3.37 13.71 -6.77
CA ARG A 35 -4.08 14.39 -7.86
C ARG A 35 -3.06 14.52 -8.97
N THR A 36 -3.16 13.66 -9.97
CA THR A 36 -2.48 13.75 -11.25
C THR A 36 -2.76 15.12 -11.86
N ASN A 37 -2.00 16.14 -11.44
CA ASN A 37 -2.01 17.42 -12.09
C ASN A 37 -1.34 17.16 -13.44
N ARG A 38 -2.16 16.96 -14.47
CA ARG A 38 -1.73 16.69 -15.85
C ARG A 38 -0.60 17.63 -16.28
N LEU A 39 -0.61 18.87 -15.79
CA LEU A 39 0.43 19.88 -15.97
C LEU A 39 1.82 19.51 -15.44
N ALA A 40 1.92 18.85 -14.28
CA ALA A 40 3.21 18.41 -13.75
C ALA A 40 3.80 17.29 -14.61
N LEU A 41 2.93 16.37 -15.07
CA LEU A 41 3.31 15.28 -15.97
C LEU A 41 3.66 15.80 -17.37
N PHE A 42 3.03 16.89 -17.82
CA PHE A 42 3.40 17.59 -19.06
C PHE A 42 4.70 18.40 -18.94
N LEU A 43 4.94 19.05 -17.80
CA LEU A 43 6.19 19.76 -17.52
C LEU A 43 7.36 18.78 -17.41
N GLU A 44 7.19 17.66 -16.73
CA GLU A 44 8.18 16.59 -16.63
C GLU A 44 8.44 15.93 -18.01
N ARG A 45 7.40 15.79 -18.86
CA ARG A 45 7.55 15.37 -20.27
C ARG A 45 8.22 16.43 -21.16
N ALA A 46 8.02 17.71 -20.88
CA ALA A 46 8.68 18.79 -21.60
C ALA A 46 10.16 18.87 -21.20
N GLU A 47 10.47 18.69 -19.92
CA GLU A 47 11.82 18.73 -19.38
C GLU A 47 12.64 17.49 -19.78
N SER A 48 12.01 16.30 -19.81
CA SER A 48 12.64 15.07 -20.31
C SER A 48 12.82 15.04 -21.84
N LYS A 49 12.06 15.83 -22.61
CA LYS A 49 12.34 16.04 -24.05
C LYS A 49 13.57 16.91 -24.29
N ILE A 50 13.91 17.81 -23.35
CA ILE A 50 15.05 18.72 -23.44
C ILE A 50 16.34 18.04 -22.99
N LYS A 51 16.28 17.16 -21.98
CA LYS A 51 17.40 16.30 -21.57
C LYS A 51 17.20 14.88 -22.11
N ARG A 52 17.55 14.64 -23.38
CA ARG A 52 17.64 13.27 -23.91
C ARG A 52 19.00 12.66 -23.53
N PRO A 53 19.08 11.70 -22.60
CA PRO A 53 20.17 10.74 -22.64
C PRO A 53 19.97 9.80 -23.84
N LYS A 54 21.08 9.36 -24.44
CA LYS A 54 21.14 8.44 -25.58
C LYS A 54 20.41 7.11 -25.28
N PRO A 55 19.91 6.41 -26.31
CA PRO A 55 19.06 5.21 -26.16
C PRO A 55 19.84 3.94 -25.81
N GLU A 56 20.83 4.02 -24.91
CA GLU A 56 21.54 2.85 -24.38
C GLU A 56 21.48 2.72 -22.85
N ASP A 57 20.99 3.73 -22.12
CA ASP A 57 20.85 3.63 -20.68
C ASP A 57 19.38 3.52 -20.28
N SER A 58 18.89 2.29 -20.26
CA SER A 58 17.74 1.90 -19.45
C SER A 58 18.05 2.16 -17.98
N VAL A 59 17.83 3.39 -17.51
CA VAL A 59 17.97 3.82 -16.11
C VAL A 59 17.15 2.90 -15.17
N LEU A 60 16.05 2.33 -15.67
CA LEU A 60 15.24 1.36 -14.94
C LEU A 60 15.86 -0.04 -14.79
N ASN A 61 16.81 -0.46 -15.65
CA ASN A 61 17.51 -1.75 -15.47
C ASN A 61 18.87 -1.60 -14.79
N SER A 62 19.51 -0.42 -14.85
CA SER A 62 20.79 -0.17 -14.18
C SER A 62 20.60 0.13 -12.68
N VAL A 63 19.58 0.91 -12.30
CA VAL A 63 19.25 1.16 -10.87
C VAL A 63 18.72 -0.12 -10.21
N THR A 64 17.93 -0.90 -10.93
CA THR A 64 17.35 -2.15 -10.40
C THR A 64 18.36 -3.29 -10.34
N LYS A 65 19.55 -3.19 -10.95
CA LYS A 65 20.61 -4.22 -10.81
C LYS A 65 21.56 -3.97 -9.64
N THR A 66 21.67 -2.75 -9.13
CA THR A 66 22.61 -2.38 -8.04
C THR A 66 21.97 -2.35 -6.65
N LEU A 67 20.65 -2.25 -6.54
CA LEU A 67 19.96 -2.17 -5.24
C LEU A 67 19.87 -3.54 -4.53
N PRO A 68 19.97 -3.60 -3.18
CA PRO A 68 19.77 -4.83 -2.42
C PRO A 68 18.32 -5.34 -2.54
N TYR A 69 18.13 -6.67 -2.52
CA TYR A 69 16.84 -7.34 -2.76
C TYR A 69 15.66 -6.76 -1.94
N LYS A 70 15.89 -6.48 -0.64
CA LYS A 70 14.86 -5.93 0.25
C LYS A 70 14.36 -4.56 -0.20
N GLU A 71 15.20 -3.76 -0.84
CA GLU A 71 14.86 -2.43 -1.32
C GLU A 71 14.10 -2.48 -2.64
N ARG A 72 14.44 -3.42 -3.54
CA ARG A 72 13.66 -3.68 -4.76
C ARG A 72 12.23 -4.11 -4.45
N LEU A 73 12.09 -5.07 -3.53
CA LEU A 73 10.78 -5.56 -3.09
C LEU A 73 9.93 -4.44 -2.46
N TYR A 74 10.58 -3.52 -1.74
CA TYR A 74 9.91 -2.36 -1.15
C TYR A 74 9.45 -1.37 -2.23
N LEU A 75 10.31 -1.02 -3.18
CA LEU A 75 9.97 -0.12 -4.28
C LEU A 75 8.87 -0.68 -5.18
N GLU A 76 8.90 -1.98 -5.44
CA GLU A 76 7.84 -2.69 -6.18
C GLU A 76 6.51 -2.59 -5.44
N ARG A 77 6.49 -2.85 -4.13
CA ARG A 77 5.28 -2.70 -3.29
C ARG A 77 4.80 -1.25 -3.21
N ALA A 78 5.71 -0.28 -3.12
CA ALA A 78 5.39 1.13 -3.09
C ALA A 78 4.74 1.57 -4.42
N ARG A 79 5.31 1.14 -5.56
CA ARG A 79 4.76 1.36 -6.89
C ARG A 79 3.38 0.72 -7.03
N LEU A 80 3.23 -0.54 -6.60
CA LEU A 80 1.95 -1.24 -6.62
C LEU A 80 0.89 -0.53 -5.77
N SER A 81 1.27 0.10 -4.66
CA SER A 81 0.35 0.91 -3.84
C SER A 81 -0.02 2.27 -4.44
N GLY A 82 0.52 2.63 -5.60
CA GLY A 82 0.26 3.91 -6.27
C GLY A 82 1.04 5.09 -5.66
N LEU A 83 2.11 4.83 -4.91
CA LEU A 83 3.03 5.86 -4.44
C LEU A 83 3.89 6.38 -5.60
N SER A 84 4.28 7.66 -5.54
CA SER A 84 5.09 8.31 -6.58
C SER A 84 6.41 7.54 -6.85
N PRO A 85 6.93 7.54 -8.09
CA PRO A 85 8.26 6.98 -8.41
C PRO A 85 9.40 7.55 -7.54
N ASP A 86 9.24 8.76 -7.00
CA ASP A 86 10.22 9.41 -6.11
C ASP A 86 10.25 8.83 -4.69
N TRP A 87 9.46 7.78 -4.41
CA TRP A 87 9.35 7.21 -3.08
C TRP A 87 10.60 6.41 -2.73
N THR A 88 11.38 6.91 -1.78
CA THR A 88 12.59 6.25 -1.29
C THR A 88 12.37 5.62 0.07
N ARG A 89 13.15 4.59 0.39
CA ARG A 89 13.12 3.94 1.71
C ARG A 89 13.38 4.93 2.85
N ASN A 90 14.24 5.93 2.62
CA ASN A 90 14.52 6.98 3.59
C ASN A 90 13.29 7.85 3.89
N LYS A 91 12.50 8.22 2.88
CA LYS A 91 11.23 8.94 3.08
C LYS A 91 10.25 8.12 3.91
N PHE A 92 10.20 6.82 3.68
CA PHE A 92 9.36 5.92 4.46
C PHE A 92 9.80 5.78 5.91
N THR A 93 11.10 5.62 6.18
CA THR A 93 11.61 5.58 7.56
C THR A 93 11.35 6.90 8.29
N VAL A 94 11.43 8.04 7.58
CA VAL A 94 11.03 9.34 8.15
C VAL A 94 9.56 9.35 8.52
N ILE A 95 8.67 8.78 7.70
CA ILE A 95 7.24 8.66 8.02
C ILE A 95 7.01 7.75 9.25
N GLN A 96 7.72 6.62 9.34
CA GLN A 96 7.60 5.72 10.48
C GLN A 96 8.06 6.39 11.79
N LEU A 97 9.20 7.08 11.75
CA LEU A 97 9.74 7.80 12.91
C LEU A 97 8.85 8.99 13.29
N THR A 98 8.40 9.75 12.30
CA THR A 98 7.49 10.86 12.55
C THR A 98 6.20 10.36 13.17
N ILE A 99 5.66 9.18 12.83
CA ILE A 99 4.43 8.63 13.46
C ILE A 99 4.69 8.11 14.87
N SER A 100 5.79 7.37 15.04
CA SER A 100 6.13 6.72 16.31
C SER A 100 6.47 7.73 17.43
N ILE A 101 7.24 8.78 17.12
CA ILE A 101 7.75 9.73 18.12
C ILE A 101 6.63 10.53 18.83
N PRO A 102 5.68 11.18 18.13
CA PRO A 102 4.57 11.90 18.75
C PRO A 102 3.65 10.97 19.55
N LEU A 103 3.44 9.73 19.09
CA LEU A 103 2.67 8.72 19.83
C LEU A 103 3.35 8.36 21.16
N ALA A 104 4.68 8.23 21.16
CA ALA A 104 5.45 8.03 22.39
C ALA A 104 5.35 9.24 23.32
N VAL A 105 5.49 10.46 22.79
CA VAL A 105 5.40 11.72 23.55
C VAL A 105 4.01 11.88 24.16
N VAL A 106 2.93 11.63 23.42
CA VAL A 106 1.56 11.69 23.93
C VAL A 106 1.35 10.64 25.03
N SER A 107 1.88 9.42 24.87
CA SER A 107 1.78 8.39 25.90
C SER A 107 2.48 8.79 27.20
N ILE A 108 3.67 9.41 27.12
CA ILE A 108 4.40 9.94 28.28
C ILE A 108 3.62 11.10 28.92
N MET A 109 3.15 12.06 28.10
CA MET A 109 2.36 13.20 28.58
C MET A 109 1.11 12.74 29.34
N MET A 110 0.37 11.75 28.83
CA MET A 110 -0.81 11.21 29.52
C MET A 110 -0.49 10.67 30.91
N THR A 111 0.70 10.08 31.14
CA THR A 111 1.09 9.58 32.47
C THR A 111 1.43 10.67 33.47
N ILE A 112 2.01 11.78 33.01
CA ILE A 112 2.37 12.93 33.85
C ILE A 112 1.11 13.66 34.31
N THR A 113 -0.01 13.45 33.62
CA THR A 113 -1.23 14.22 33.80
C THR A 113 -2.30 13.52 34.60
N ASP A 114 -2.15 12.22 34.85
CA ASP A 114 -3.04 11.45 35.72
C ASP A 114 -2.68 11.70 37.19
N PRO A 115 -3.51 12.41 37.98
CA PRO A 115 -3.19 12.75 39.38
C PRO A 115 -3.11 11.54 40.31
N ILE A 116 -3.60 10.38 39.87
CA ILE A 116 -3.52 9.09 40.57
C ILE A 116 -2.11 8.49 40.48
N MET A 117 -1.45 8.61 39.31
CA MET A 117 -0.10 8.07 39.07
C MET A 117 1.00 8.92 39.72
N ILE A 118 0.79 10.24 39.88
CA ILE A 118 1.74 11.13 40.54
C ILE A 118 1.83 10.85 42.06
N ARG A 119 0.78 10.27 42.66
CA ARG A 119 0.70 10.03 44.12
C ARG A 119 1.21 8.65 44.56
N LEU A 120 1.38 7.69 43.65
CA LEU A 120 2.05 6.42 43.91
C LEU A 120 3.37 6.40 43.14
N ILE A 121 4.40 7.06 43.68
CA ILE A 121 5.75 7.01 43.11
C ILE A 121 6.40 5.72 43.63
N SER A 122 5.95 4.58 43.12
CA SER A 122 6.66 3.32 43.28
C SER A 122 7.57 3.08 42.06
N PRO A 123 8.76 2.48 42.22
CA PRO A 123 9.63 2.12 41.09
C PRO A 123 8.93 1.24 40.05
N THR A 124 7.94 0.46 40.49
CA THR A 124 7.14 -0.45 39.64
C THR A 124 6.21 0.30 38.67
N ASP A 125 5.72 1.49 39.01
CA ASP A 125 4.82 2.25 38.14
C ASP A 125 5.55 2.84 36.94
N TRP A 126 6.81 3.26 37.09
CA TRP A 126 7.66 3.71 35.99
C TRP A 126 7.96 2.60 34.97
N VAL A 127 8.07 1.35 35.43
CA VAL A 127 8.23 0.19 34.55
C VAL A 127 6.99 0.00 33.69
N ILE A 128 5.79 0.14 34.27
CA ILE A 128 4.52 0.03 33.53
C ILE A 128 4.39 1.14 32.48
N VAL A 129 4.76 2.38 32.83
CA VAL A 129 4.80 3.50 31.87
C VAL A 129 5.80 3.24 30.74
N GLY A 130 7.00 2.74 31.06
CA GLY A 130 8.01 2.35 30.08
C GLY A 130 7.48 1.29 29.11
N ILE A 131 6.85 0.23 29.62
CA ILE A 131 6.28 -0.83 28.79
C ILE A 131 5.17 -0.28 27.88
N ARG A 132 4.24 0.52 28.42
CA ARG A 132 3.14 1.11 27.65
C ARG A 132 3.64 2.01 26.52
N THR A 133 4.61 2.86 26.81
CA THR A 133 5.20 3.79 25.83
C THR A 133 5.92 3.04 24.71
N ILE A 134 6.66 1.98 25.04
CA ILE A 134 7.30 1.09 24.05
C ILE A 134 6.26 0.41 23.16
N ILE A 135 5.17 -0.12 23.73
CA ILE A 135 4.10 -0.77 22.96
C ILE A 135 3.46 0.23 21.98
N ILE A 136 3.08 1.41 22.45
CA ILE A 136 2.42 2.44 21.63
C ILE A 136 3.36 2.95 20.53
N ALA A 137 4.64 3.19 20.85
CA ALA A 137 5.65 3.60 19.88
C ALA A 137 5.87 2.51 18.81
N SER A 138 5.89 1.25 19.22
CA SER A 138 6.02 0.10 18.31
C SER A 138 4.84 0.01 17.36
N ILE A 139 3.60 0.16 17.85
CA ILE A 139 2.40 0.18 17.01
C ILE A 139 2.50 1.33 16.00
N GLY A 140 2.88 2.54 16.44
CA GLY A 140 3.05 3.70 15.57
C GLY A 140 4.11 3.50 14.47
N TYR A 141 5.19 2.76 14.76
CA TYR A 141 6.24 2.46 13.79
C TYR A 141 5.78 1.46 12.70
N TRP A 142 4.97 0.47 13.08
CA TRP A 142 4.51 -0.58 12.17
C TRP A 142 3.26 -0.19 11.37
N LEU A 143 2.42 0.69 11.90
CA LEU A 143 1.16 1.11 11.30
C LEU A 143 1.31 1.61 9.83
N PRO A 144 2.30 2.45 9.47
CA PRO A 144 2.51 2.88 8.09
C PRO A 144 2.81 1.73 7.13
N MET A 145 3.55 0.71 7.59
CA MET A 145 3.87 -0.47 6.79
C MET A 145 2.61 -1.26 6.46
N TRP A 146 1.72 -1.42 7.44
CA TRP A 146 0.47 -2.16 7.28
C TRP A 146 -0.46 -1.45 6.29
N ILE A 147 -0.55 -0.12 6.36
CA ILE A 147 -1.34 0.69 5.42
C ILE A 147 -0.82 0.53 3.99
N ILE A 148 0.49 0.65 3.76
CA ILE A 148 1.08 0.49 2.43
C ILE A 148 0.86 -0.93 1.89
N MET A 149 1.02 -1.95 2.74
CA MET A 149 0.78 -3.35 2.33
C MET A 149 -0.69 -3.59 1.96
N ALA A 150 -1.64 -3.05 2.72
CA ALA A 150 -3.06 -3.17 2.43
C ALA A 150 -3.43 -2.42 1.12
N ALA A 151 -2.92 -1.19 0.95
CA ALA A 151 -3.08 -0.41 -0.26
C ALA A 151 -2.51 -1.13 -1.49
N ALA A 152 -1.27 -1.64 -1.40
CA ALA A 152 -0.63 -2.42 -2.46
C ALA A 152 -1.45 -3.65 -2.86
N LYS A 153 -1.97 -4.40 -1.88
CA LYS A 153 -2.78 -5.60 -2.14
C LYS A 153 -4.07 -5.24 -2.88
N SER A 154 -4.79 -4.22 -2.42
CA SER A 154 -6.04 -3.79 -3.07
C SER A 154 -5.82 -3.26 -4.48
N GLN A 155 -4.74 -2.50 -4.69
CA GLN A 155 -4.42 -1.94 -5.99
C GLN A 155 -3.94 -3.03 -6.96
N LYS A 156 -3.12 -3.99 -6.49
CA LYS A 156 -2.74 -5.18 -7.26
C LYS A 156 -3.97 -5.96 -7.74
N ALA A 157 -4.97 -6.18 -6.87
CA ALA A 157 -6.21 -6.87 -7.26
C ALA A 157 -6.95 -6.13 -8.38
N LYS A 158 -7.01 -4.79 -8.33
CA LYS A 158 -7.62 -3.97 -9.41
C LYS A 158 -6.86 -4.11 -10.73
N TRP A 159 -5.53 -4.09 -10.70
CA TRP A 159 -4.70 -4.31 -11.88
C TRP A 159 -4.92 -5.69 -12.49
N LEU A 160 -4.90 -6.74 -11.68
CA LEU A 160 -5.16 -8.12 -12.12
C LEU A 160 -6.53 -8.26 -12.78
N MET A 161 -7.56 -7.67 -12.17
CA MET A 161 -8.92 -7.69 -12.72
C MET A 161 -9.01 -7.00 -14.09
N GLU A 162 -8.39 -5.83 -14.24
CA GLU A 162 -8.37 -5.13 -15.54
C GLU A 162 -7.55 -5.87 -16.60
N ILE A 163 -6.45 -6.52 -16.21
CA ILE A 163 -5.62 -7.34 -17.11
C ILE A 163 -6.42 -8.55 -17.60
N ALA A 164 -7.13 -9.25 -16.70
CA ALA A 164 -7.99 -10.39 -17.05
C ALA A 164 -9.11 -9.96 -18.00
N LEU A 165 -9.82 -8.87 -17.67
CA LEU A 165 -10.90 -8.33 -18.50
C LEU A 165 -10.41 -7.92 -19.89
N PHE A 166 -9.21 -7.34 -19.97
CA PHE A 166 -8.59 -7.00 -21.25
C PHE A 166 -8.26 -8.25 -22.07
N ALA A 167 -7.61 -9.25 -21.46
CA ALA A 167 -7.23 -10.49 -22.14
C ALA A 167 -8.45 -11.26 -22.67
N GLU A 168 -9.50 -11.36 -21.86
CA GLU A 168 -10.78 -11.96 -22.25
C GLU A 168 -11.39 -11.23 -23.46
N ARG A 169 -11.53 -9.90 -23.37
CA ARG A 169 -12.11 -9.11 -24.47
C ARG A 169 -11.25 -9.09 -25.71
N LEU A 170 -9.94 -9.12 -25.57
CA LEU A 170 -9.03 -9.23 -26.69
C LEU A 170 -9.23 -10.59 -27.38
N SER A 171 -9.35 -11.69 -26.62
CA SER A 171 -9.65 -13.01 -27.18
C SER A 171 -10.97 -13.04 -27.96
N LEU A 172 -12.00 -12.32 -27.48
CA LEU A 172 -13.29 -12.17 -28.18
C LEU A 172 -13.16 -11.32 -29.45
N CYS A 173 -12.31 -10.28 -29.44
CA CYS A 173 -12.12 -9.37 -30.58
C CYS A 173 -11.25 -9.96 -31.69
N VAL A 174 -10.43 -10.98 -31.41
CA VAL A 174 -9.56 -11.64 -32.41
C VAL A 174 -10.34 -12.45 -33.45
N SER A 175 -11.66 -12.61 -33.28
CA SER A 175 -12.49 -13.51 -34.08
C SER A 175 -12.81 -13.10 -35.53
N ASP A 176 -12.26 -12.03 -36.08
CA ASP A 176 -12.54 -11.67 -37.48
C ASP A 176 -11.44 -10.78 -38.07
N LYS A 177 -11.38 -10.66 -39.41
CA LYS A 177 -10.32 -10.03 -40.26
C LYS A 177 -9.91 -8.57 -39.96
N ALA A 178 -10.15 -8.05 -38.76
CA ALA A 178 -9.79 -6.71 -38.32
C ALA A 178 -8.27 -6.58 -38.03
N ASP A 179 -7.78 -5.34 -38.07
CA ASP A 179 -6.42 -5.02 -37.66
C ASP A 179 -6.26 -5.24 -36.15
N ILE A 180 -5.18 -5.91 -35.74
CA ILE A 180 -4.81 -6.16 -34.34
C ILE A 180 -4.83 -4.86 -33.53
N ARG A 181 -4.40 -3.75 -34.14
CA ARG A 181 -4.44 -2.43 -33.51
C ARG A 181 -5.87 -2.01 -33.12
N GLU A 182 -6.83 -2.27 -34.00
CA GLU A 182 -8.24 -1.95 -33.75
C GLU A 182 -8.82 -2.89 -32.69
N MET A 183 -8.44 -4.17 -32.71
CA MET A 183 -8.82 -5.15 -31.68
C MET A 183 -8.33 -4.73 -30.28
N ILE A 184 -7.06 -4.35 -30.16
CA ILE A 184 -6.46 -3.86 -28.90
C ILE A 184 -7.19 -2.59 -28.43
N SER A 185 -7.43 -1.65 -29.33
CA SER A 185 -8.17 -0.41 -29.02
C SER A 185 -9.60 -0.72 -28.53
N ARG A 186 -10.32 -1.63 -29.19
CA ARG A 186 -11.67 -2.05 -28.82
C ARG A 186 -11.71 -2.77 -27.47
N ALA A 187 -10.77 -3.68 -27.23
CA ALA A 187 -10.64 -4.39 -25.96
C ALA A 187 -10.29 -3.46 -24.79
N SER A 188 -9.64 -2.31 -25.06
CA SER A 188 -9.26 -1.31 -24.04
C SER A 188 -10.40 -0.42 -23.53
N ARG A 189 -11.52 -0.34 -24.26
CA ARG A 189 -12.64 0.59 -23.96
C ARG A 189 -13.20 0.54 -22.52
N PRO A 190 -13.43 -0.63 -21.90
CA PRO A 190 -14.01 -0.71 -20.55
C PRO A 190 -13.00 -0.45 -19.42
N LEU A 191 -11.71 -0.35 -19.75
CA LEU A 191 -10.65 -0.30 -18.75
C LEU A 191 -10.52 1.13 -18.23
N ASN A 192 -10.11 1.26 -16.97
CA ASN A 192 -9.89 2.57 -16.35
C ASN A 192 -8.40 2.81 -16.09
N LEU A 193 -7.75 1.89 -15.39
CA LEU A 193 -6.32 1.98 -15.01
C LEU A 193 -5.41 1.65 -16.19
N LEU A 194 -5.71 0.59 -16.94
CA LEU A 194 -4.85 0.06 -18.01
C LEU A 194 -5.05 0.81 -19.35
N LYS A 195 -6.19 1.46 -19.53
CA LYS A 195 -6.56 2.21 -20.75
C LYS A 195 -5.51 3.22 -21.24
N PRO A 196 -4.96 4.14 -20.42
CA PRO A 196 -3.95 5.08 -20.90
C PRO A 196 -2.70 4.37 -21.43
N HIS A 197 -2.27 3.29 -20.77
CA HIS A 197 -1.11 2.50 -21.18
C HIS A 197 -1.36 1.74 -22.49
N ILE A 198 -2.56 1.19 -22.68
CA ILE A 198 -2.94 0.53 -23.93
C ILE A 198 -3.08 1.55 -25.07
N THR A 199 -3.58 2.75 -24.79
CA THR A 199 -3.71 3.80 -25.82
C THR A 199 -2.32 4.18 -26.37
N GLU A 200 -1.33 4.31 -25.49
CA GLU A 200 0.06 4.56 -25.88
C GLU A 200 0.67 3.38 -26.66
N LEU A 201 0.37 2.14 -26.25
CA LEU A 201 0.73 0.93 -27.00
C LEU A 201 0.16 0.97 -28.43
N VAL A 202 -1.14 1.26 -28.58
CA VAL A 202 -1.86 1.32 -29.87
C VAL A 202 -1.33 2.43 -30.78
N GLU A 203 -0.88 3.54 -30.22
CA GLU A 203 -0.25 4.63 -30.97
C GLU A 203 1.11 4.20 -31.55
N LYS A 204 1.92 3.54 -30.74
CA LYS A 204 3.28 3.11 -31.11
C LYS A 204 3.31 1.80 -31.91
N TRP A 205 2.21 1.04 -31.89
CA TRP A 205 2.09 -0.28 -32.52
C TRP A 205 2.43 -0.28 -34.01
N GLN A 206 2.10 0.77 -34.76
CA GLN A 206 2.37 0.83 -36.20
C GLN A 206 3.84 1.14 -36.53
N VAL A 207 4.59 1.74 -35.61
CA VAL A 207 5.98 2.13 -35.86
C VAL A 207 6.93 0.97 -35.53
N ASP A 208 6.81 0.42 -34.33
CA ASP A 208 7.63 -0.70 -33.87
C ASP A 208 6.87 -1.48 -32.79
N GLN A 209 6.30 -2.62 -33.18
CA GLN A 209 5.49 -3.47 -32.32
C GLN A 209 6.28 -3.96 -31.10
N LYS A 210 7.52 -4.37 -31.30
CA LYS A 210 8.36 -4.94 -30.24
C LYS A 210 8.72 -3.86 -29.21
N LYS A 211 9.10 -2.68 -29.68
CA LYS A 211 9.38 -1.54 -28.80
C LYS A 211 8.11 -1.07 -28.07
N ALA A 212 6.97 -1.03 -28.74
CA ALA A 212 5.70 -0.64 -28.12
C ALA A 212 5.30 -1.61 -26.99
N ILE A 213 5.45 -2.92 -27.20
CA ILE A 213 5.18 -3.95 -26.20
C ILE A 213 6.13 -3.81 -24.99
N TRP A 214 7.42 -3.55 -25.23
CA TRP A 214 8.40 -3.35 -24.16
C TRP A 214 8.14 -2.08 -23.34
N GLU A 215 7.81 -0.97 -24.01
CA GLU A 215 7.44 0.27 -23.33
C GLU A 215 6.13 0.14 -22.55
N PHE A 216 5.15 -0.62 -23.08
CA PHE A 216 3.93 -0.96 -22.36
C PHE A 216 4.23 -1.74 -21.08
N GLN A 217 5.04 -2.79 -21.17
CA GLN A 217 5.49 -3.57 -20.02
C GLN A 217 6.17 -2.69 -18.96
N ALA A 218 7.10 -1.81 -19.38
CA ALA A 218 7.80 -0.90 -18.50
C ALA A 218 6.86 0.13 -17.84
N SER A 219 5.86 0.60 -18.59
CA SER A 219 4.89 1.59 -18.11
C SER A 219 3.95 1.01 -17.05
N VAL A 220 3.47 -0.23 -17.24
CA VAL A 220 2.65 -0.94 -16.26
C VAL A 220 3.52 -1.34 -15.07
N GLY A 221 4.67 -1.98 -15.32
CA GLY A 221 5.70 -2.31 -14.33
C GLY A 221 5.21 -3.15 -13.15
N ILE A 222 4.33 -4.09 -13.45
CA ILE A 222 3.80 -5.11 -12.55
C ILE A 222 4.19 -6.47 -13.16
N THR A 223 4.68 -7.42 -12.37
CA THR A 223 5.10 -8.73 -12.90
C THR A 223 3.94 -9.53 -13.51
N GLU A 224 2.74 -9.31 -13.03
CA GLU A 224 1.53 -9.99 -13.46
C GLU A 224 1.09 -9.59 -14.87
N ILE A 225 1.73 -8.58 -15.49
CA ILE A 225 1.53 -8.22 -16.90
C ILE A 225 2.33 -9.13 -17.86
N PHE A 226 3.35 -9.86 -17.39
CA PHE A 226 4.23 -10.69 -18.22
C PHE A 226 3.46 -11.67 -19.12
N PRO A 227 2.47 -12.44 -18.62
CA PRO A 227 1.63 -13.31 -19.45
C PRO A 227 0.98 -12.58 -20.63
N LEU A 228 0.43 -11.39 -20.38
CA LEU A 228 -0.23 -10.57 -21.39
C LEU A 228 0.77 -10.01 -22.41
N VAL A 229 1.92 -9.53 -21.95
CA VAL A 229 3.01 -9.03 -22.81
C VAL A 229 3.51 -10.13 -23.74
N ASN A 230 3.69 -11.35 -23.22
CA ASN A 230 4.07 -12.51 -24.03
C ASN A 230 2.96 -12.86 -25.04
N ALA A 231 1.69 -12.78 -24.64
CA ALA A 231 0.58 -12.96 -25.56
C ALA A 231 0.60 -11.92 -26.69
N LEU A 232 0.86 -10.64 -26.38
CA LEU A 232 0.99 -9.56 -27.38
C LEU A 232 2.21 -9.75 -28.31
N ASP A 233 3.36 -10.19 -27.79
CA ASP A 233 4.53 -10.51 -28.63
C ASP A 233 4.23 -11.70 -29.55
N ASN A 234 3.53 -12.72 -29.06
CA ASN A 234 3.09 -13.85 -29.89
C ASN A 234 2.07 -13.40 -30.95
N ILE A 235 1.12 -12.54 -30.60
CA ILE A 235 0.14 -11.94 -31.53
C ILE A 235 0.84 -11.17 -32.65
N SER A 236 1.90 -10.43 -32.31
CA SER A 236 2.66 -9.65 -33.29
C SER A 236 3.38 -10.52 -34.34
N ARG A 237 3.62 -11.80 -34.03
CA ARG A 237 4.42 -12.73 -34.85
C ARG A 237 3.59 -13.84 -35.50
N ALA A 238 2.43 -14.20 -34.95
CA ALA A 238 1.64 -15.36 -35.37
C ALA A 238 0.56 -15.03 -36.41
N LYS A 239 0.12 -16.03 -37.19
CA LYS A 239 -1.08 -15.95 -38.04
C LYS A 239 -2.34 -16.08 -37.17
N SER A 240 -3.41 -15.36 -37.53
CA SER A 240 -4.54 -15.01 -36.64
C SER A 240 -5.30 -16.16 -35.98
N THR A 241 -5.17 -17.39 -36.47
CA THR A 241 -5.97 -18.54 -36.02
C THR A 241 -5.48 -19.18 -34.72
N ASP A 242 -4.17 -19.17 -34.44
CA ASP A 242 -3.60 -19.79 -33.23
C ASP A 242 -3.59 -18.82 -32.03
N ILE A 243 -3.79 -17.54 -32.30
CA ILE A 243 -3.76 -16.44 -31.33
C ILE A 243 -4.85 -16.58 -30.27
N VAL A 244 -6.04 -17.06 -30.66
CA VAL A 244 -7.19 -17.19 -29.76
C VAL A 244 -6.91 -18.21 -28.66
N HIS A 245 -6.28 -19.33 -29.00
CA HIS A 245 -5.94 -20.38 -28.03
C HIS A 245 -4.89 -19.90 -27.03
N VAL A 246 -3.82 -19.24 -27.51
CA VAL A 246 -2.78 -18.66 -26.64
C VAL A 246 -3.36 -17.60 -25.71
N LEU A 247 -4.21 -16.70 -26.19
CA LEU A 247 -4.87 -15.69 -25.37
C LEU A 247 -5.78 -16.33 -24.31
N LYS A 248 -6.57 -17.35 -24.67
CA LYS A 248 -7.43 -18.07 -23.72
C LYS A 248 -6.62 -18.76 -22.62
N ASP A 249 -5.54 -19.44 -22.97
CA ASP A 249 -4.69 -20.13 -21.99
C ASP A 249 -4.02 -19.13 -21.02
N GLN A 250 -3.54 -17.99 -21.53
CA GLN A 250 -2.98 -16.94 -20.68
C GLN A 250 -4.06 -16.25 -19.82
N THR A 251 -5.27 -16.07 -20.35
CA THR A 251 -6.41 -15.52 -19.62
C THR A 251 -6.79 -16.45 -18.46
N ALA A 252 -6.87 -17.76 -18.71
CA ALA A 252 -7.14 -18.76 -17.68
C ALA A 252 -6.04 -18.78 -16.59
N SER A 253 -4.77 -18.57 -16.97
CA SER A 253 -3.68 -18.44 -16.00
C SER A 253 -3.81 -17.19 -15.12
N ILE A 254 -4.19 -16.04 -15.70
CA ILE A 254 -4.42 -14.79 -14.95
C ILE A 254 -5.65 -14.92 -14.05
N GLU A 255 -6.71 -15.55 -14.54
CA GLU A 255 -7.95 -15.81 -13.80
C GLU A 255 -7.70 -16.78 -12.64
N ALA A 256 -6.91 -17.84 -12.83
CA ALA A 256 -6.50 -18.74 -11.75
C ALA A 256 -5.66 -18.02 -10.67
N ALA A 257 -4.80 -17.08 -11.06
CA ALA A 257 -4.05 -16.26 -10.10
C ALA A 257 -4.98 -15.32 -9.31
N LEU A 258 -5.98 -14.73 -9.96
CA LEU A 258 -7.00 -13.91 -9.32
C LEU A 258 -7.86 -14.74 -8.35
N GLU A 259 -8.33 -15.91 -8.79
CA GLU A 259 -9.15 -16.83 -7.99
C GLU A 259 -8.37 -17.33 -6.77
N ALA A 260 -7.08 -17.64 -6.90
CA ALA A 260 -6.21 -17.98 -5.78
C ALA A 260 -6.11 -16.83 -4.76
N ASP A 261 -5.97 -15.58 -5.22
CA ASP A 261 -5.93 -14.39 -4.36
C ASP A 261 -7.27 -14.12 -3.67
N VAL A 262 -8.40 -14.38 -4.33
CA VAL A 262 -9.75 -14.28 -3.77
C VAL A 262 -10.01 -15.40 -2.76
N LYS A 263 -9.69 -16.65 -3.11
CA LYS A 263 -9.81 -17.81 -2.23
C LYS A 263 -9.01 -17.63 -0.96
N LYS A 264 -7.76 -17.12 -1.06
CA LYS A 264 -6.93 -16.78 0.08
C LYS A 264 -7.53 -15.67 0.95
N GLN A 265 -8.31 -14.74 0.38
CA GLN A 265 -9.03 -13.73 1.16
C GLN A 265 -10.22 -14.35 1.90
N ILE A 266 -10.97 -15.24 1.24
CA ILE A 266 -12.11 -15.93 1.83
C ILE A 266 -11.64 -16.86 2.97
N GLU A 267 -10.58 -17.63 2.76
CA GLU A 267 -10.02 -18.54 3.77
C GLU A 267 -9.46 -17.79 4.99
N ASN A 268 -8.87 -16.61 4.78
CA ASN A 268 -8.37 -15.78 5.87
C ASN A 268 -9.45 -14.92 6.56
N ALA A 269 -10.62 -14.74 5.95
CA ALA A 269 -11.67 -13.90 6.53
C ALA A 269 -12.18 -14.41 7.90
N PRO A 270 -12.44 -15.72 8.10
CA PRO A 270 -12.78 -16.28 9.40
C PRO A 270 -11.72 -16.04 10.47
N ILE A 271 -10.43 -16.11 10.11
CA ILE A 271 -9.32 -15.90 11.06
C ILE A 271 -9.33 -14.45 11.57
N VAL A 272 -9.54 -13.48 10.68
CA VAL A 272 -9.62 -12.07 11.05
C VAL A 272 -10.84 -11.80 11.94
N ILE A 273 -12.00 -12.37 11.59
CA ILE A 273 -13.24 -12.23 12.38
C ILE A 273 -13.07 -12.86 13.77
N SER A 274 -12.49 -14.06 13.86
CA SER A 274 -12.22 -14.74 15.13
C SER A 274 -11.31 -13.90 16.03
N PHE A 275 -10.22 -13.34 15.47
CA PHE A 275 -9.30 -12.49 16.23
C PHE A 275 -9.98 -11.19 16.69
N LEU A 276 -10.84 -10.59 15.87
CA LEU A 276 -11.56 -9.36 16.20
C LEU A 276 -12.59 -9.58 17.30
N VAL A 277 -13.22 -10.77 17.38
CA VAL A 277 -14.12 -11.16 18.47
C VAL A 277 -13.36 -11.53 19.75
N LEU A 278 -12.15 -12.08 19.63
CA LEU A 278 -11.32 -12.48 20.77
C LEU A 278 -10.90 -11.29 21.65
N ILE A 279 -10.59 -10.13 21.06
CA ILE A 279 -10.16 -8.93 21.79
C ILE A 279 -11.23 -8.42 22.79
N PRO A 280 -12.48 -8.11 22.37
CA PRO A 280 -13.51 -7.69 23.32
C PRO A 280 -13.88 -8.80 24.31
N PHE A 281 -13.81 -10.07 23.91
CA PHE A 281 -14.00 -11.19 24.82
C PHE A 281 -12.93 -11.24 25.93
N LEU A 282 -11.65 -11.06 25.58
CA LEU A 282 -10.56 -10.95 26.55
C LEU A 282 -10.74 -9.76 27.49
N ILE A 283 -11.16 -8.60 26.98
CA ILE A 283 -11.45 -7.43 27.81
C ILE A 283 -12.57 -7.72 28.80
N ALA A 284 -13.66 -8.34 28.36
CA ALA A 284 -14.76 -8.75 29.23
C ALA A 284 -14.30 -9.76 30.30
N LEU A 285 -13.47 -10.73 29.92
CA LEU A 285 -12.90 -11.73 30.82
C LEU A 285 -12.02 -11.07 31.90
N ILE A 286 -11.14 -10.14 31.51
CA ILE A 286 -10.28 -9.38 32.44
C ILE A 286 -11.12 -8.56 33.40
N LEU A 287 -12.14 -7.86 32.91
CA LEU A 287 -13.06 -7.07 33.75
C LEU A 287 -13.83 -7.94 34.75
N LEU A 288 -14.23 -9.15 34.34
CA LEU A 288 -14.91 -10.12 35.21
C LEU A 288 -13.97 -10.67 36.30
N LEU A 289 -12.73 -10.98 35.94
CA LEU A 289 -11.73 -11.54 36.87
C LEU A 289 -11.13 -10.49 37.82
N TYR A 290 -11.11 -9.23 37.42
CA TYR A 290 -10.56 -8.11 38.21
C TYR A 290 -11.03 -8.08 39.69
N PRO A 291 -12.33 -8.12 40.01
CA PRO A 291 -12.79 -8.13 41.40
C PRO A 291 -12.34 -9.37 42.20
N TRP A 292 -12.17 -10.52 41.56
CA TRP A 292 -11.70 -11.75 42.23
C TRP A 292 -10.20 -11.71 42.50
N VAL A 293 -9.41 -11.25 41.52
CA VAL A 293 -7.96 -11.10 41.66
C VAL A 293 -7.62 -10.10 42.77
N THR A 294 -8.35 -8.98 42.83
CA THR A 294 -8.14 -7.98 43.89
C THR A 294 -8.51 -8.53 45.28
N GLN A 295 -9.59 -9.31 45.41
CA GLN A 295 -9.94 -9.99 46.66
C GLN A 295 -8.88 -11.01 47.10
N ALA A 296 -8.42 -11.86 46.18
CA ALA A 296 -7.36 -12.84 46.46
C ALA A 296 -6.06 -12.14 46.88
N SER A 297 -5.67 -11.05 46.19
CA SER A 297 -4.47 -10.28 46.56
C SER A 297 -4.57 -9.68 47.97
N LYS A 298 -5.76 -9.20 48.36
CA LYS A 298 -6.00 -8.66 49.71
C LYS A 298 -5.85 -9.75 50.77
N LEU A 299 -6.46 -10.93 50.56
CA LEU A 299 -6.38 -12.05 51.49
C LEU A 299 -4.93 -12.51 51.73
N ILE A 300 -4.14 -12.59 50.66
CA ILE A 300 -2.72 -12.95 50.75
C ILE A 300 -1.91 -11.87 51.49
N SER A 301 -2.20 -10.58 51.24
CA SER A 301 -1.50 -9.48 51.92
C SER A 301 -1.83 -9.35 53.40
N THR A 302 -3.00 -9.84 53.84
CA THR A 302 -3.41 -9.84 55.25
C THR A 302 -2.95 -11.08 56.04
N SER A 303 -2.49 -12.13 55.34
CA SER A 303 -2.03 -13.39 55.96
C SER A 303 -0.50 -13.46 56.17
N ILE A 304 0.23 -12.38 55.86
CA ILE A 304 1.64 -12.17 56.17
C ILE A 304 1.70 -11.07 57.23
#